data_AF-A0A0B7BIB7-F1
#
_entry.id   AF-A0A0B7BIB7-F1
#
_cell.length_a   1.000
_cell.length_b   1.000
_cell.length_c   1.000
_cell.angle_alpha   90.00
_cell.angle_beta   90.00
_cell.angle_gamma   90.00
#
_symmetry.space_group_name_H-M   'P 1'
#
loop_
_entity.id
_entity.type
_entity.pdbx_description
1 polymer ?
#
loop_
_entity_poly.entity_id
_entity_poly.type
_entity_poly.pdbx_seq_one_letter_code
_entity_poly.pdbx_strand_id
1 'polypeptide(L)'
;MLSLVAELPEVVNGVQFALQNNVNLGIEIGCSTAIQVCLVQIPVLVLINIIYPMGFYMVFNDIHLWAVIFSVVIINYIFQDGKSDYFQGQFVQEQIVFIYEYLAFIYN
;
A
#
# COMPACT_ATOMS: atom_id res chain seq x y z
N MET A 1 -3.71 7.77 -10.62
CA MET A 1 -3.93 7.24 -11.99
C MET A 1 -2.66 6.64 -12.57
N LEU A 2 -1.55 7.39 -12.72
CA LEU A 2 -0.32 6.84 -13.34
C LEU A 2 0.34 5.70 -12.53
N SER A 3 0.34 5.77 -11.19
CA SER A 3 0.85 4.71 -10.30
C SER A 3 0.12 3.39 -10.50
N LEU A 4 -1.21 3.46 -10.61
CA LEU A 4 -2.06 2.28 -10.75
C LEU A 4 -1.69 1.47 -11.99
N VAL A 5 -1.46 2.12 -13.13
CA VAL A 5 -1.11 1.46 -14.40
C VAL A 5 0.16 0.62 -14.29
N ALA A 6 1.15 1.08 -13.52
CA ALA A 6 2.40 0.35 -13.31
C ALA A 6 2.22 -0.87 -12.40
N GLU A 7 1.33 -0.78 -11.41
CA GLU A 7 1.05 -1.86 -10.44
C GLU A 7 0.02 -2.89 -10.94
N LEU A 8 -0.77 -2.56 -11.97
CA LEU A 8 -1.84 -3.43 -12.50
C LEU A 8 -1.37 -4.87 -12.82
N PRO A 9 -0.25 -5.12 -13.53
CA PRO A 9 0.16 -6.48 -13.86
C PRO A 9 0.44 -7.34 -12.63
N GLU A 10 1.01 -6.75 -11.58
CA GLU A 10 1.38 -7.46 -10.35
C GLU A 10 0.16 -7.76 -9.50
N VAL A 11 -0.78 -6.82 -9.41
CA VAL A 11 -2.08 -7.02 -8.75
C VAL A 11 -2.88 -8.12 -9.45
N VAL A 12 -2.92 -8.12 -10.78
CA VAL A 12 -3.61 -9.17 -11.56
C VAL A 12 -2.97 -10.54 -11.32
N ASN A 13 -1.64 -10.63 -11.29
CA ASN A 13 -0.96 -11.88 -10.96
C ASN A 13 -1.25 -12.34 -9.53
N GLY A 14 -1.22 -11.43 -8.54
CA GLY A 14 -1.56 -11.74 -7.15
C GLY A 14 -2.99 -12.27 -6.99
N VAL A 15 -3.96 -11.66 -7.68
CA VAL A 15 -5.36 -12.13 -7.71
C VAL A 15 -5.48 -13.49 -8.37
N GLN A 16 -4.76 -13.73 -9.47
CA GLN A 16 -4.75 -15.01 -10.16
C GLN A 16 -4.24 -16.15 -9.25
N PHE A 17 -3.20 -15.91 -8.45
CA PHE A 17 -2.69 -16.90 -7.48
C PHE A 17 -3.65 -17.10 -6.30
N ALA A 18 -4.32 -16.04 -5.84
CA ALA A 18 -5.35 -16.15 -4.81
C ALA A 18 -6.54 -17.00 -5.28
N LEU A 19 -6.99 -16.84 -6.53
CA LEU A 19 -8.04 -17.66 -7.14
C LEU A 19 -7.64 -19.13 -7.30
N GLN A 20 -6.34 -19.42 -7.38
CA GLN A 20 -5.78 -20.77 -7.41
C GLN A 20 -5.62 -21.40 -6.01
N ASN A 21 -6.31 -20.87 -4.99
CA ASN A 21 -6.19 -21.26 -3.57
C ASN A 21 -4.79 -21.07 -2.97
N ASN A 22 -3.94 -20.25 -3.59
CA ASN A 22 -2.63 -19.92 -3.07
C ASN A 22 -2.56 -18.45 -2.64
N VAL A 23 -3.39 -18.11 -1.65
CA VAL A 23 -3.52 -16.74 -1.10
C VAL A 23 -2.20 -16.25 -0.51
N ASN A 24 -1.43 -17.14 0.13
CA ASN A 24 -0.12 -16.80 0.69
C ASN A 24 0.84 -16.26 -0.37
N LEU A 25 0.87 -16.87 -1.56
CA LEU A 25 1.70 -16.40 -2.67
C LEU A 25 1.23 -15.06 -3.22
N GLY A 26 -0.10 -14.83 -3.26
CA GLY A 26 -0.67 -13.53 -3.65
C GLY A 26 -0.27 -12.40 -2.69
N ILE A 27 -0.27 -12.67 -1.39
CA ILE A 27 0.16 -11.72 -0.35
C ILE A 27 1.66 -11.46 -0.45
N GLU A 28 2.47 -12.49 -0.69
CA GLU A 28 3.93 -12.35 -0.85
C GLU A 28 4.27 -11.44 -2.03
N ILE A 29 3.57 -11.59 -3.16
CA ILE A 29 3.71 -10.70 -4.32
C ILE A 29 3.35 -9.27 -3.92
N GLY A 30 2.19 -9.04 -3.29
CA GLY A 30 1.78 -7.69 -2.88
C GLY A 30 2.72 -7.01 -1.88
N CYS A 31 3.34 -7.78 -0.98
CA CYS A 31 4.31 -7.27 -0.03
C CYS A 31 5.65 -6.92 -0.73
N SER A 32 6.11 -7.78 -1.63
CA SER A 32 7.31 -7.54 -2.44
C SER A 32 7.20 -6.27 -3.29
N THR A 33 6.04 -6.01 -3.88
CA THR A 33 5.83 -4.83 -4.73
C THR A 33 5.80 -3.54 -3.91
N ALA A 34 5.16 -3.55 -2.74
CA ALA A 34 5.21 -2.43 -1.80
C ALA A 34 6.65 -2.10 -1.37
N ILE A 35 7.47 -3.13 -1.10
CA ILE A 35 8.89 -2.94 -0.76
C ILE A 35 9.67 -2.35 -1.94
N GLN A 36 9.43 -2.79 -3.17
CA GLN A 36 10.09 -2.25 -4.36
C GLN A 36 9.74 -0.77 -4.59
N VAL A 37 8.48 -0.38 -4.41
CA VAL A 37 8.06 1.02 -4.49
C VAL A 37 8.81 1.86 -3.45
N CYS A 38 8.84 1.42 -2.20
CA CYS A 38 9.49 2.14 -1.10
C CYS A 38 11.02 2.21 -1.21
N LEU A 39 11.68 1.09 -1.55
CA LEU A 39 13.13 0.97 -1.53
C LEU A 39 13.82 1.31 -2.84
N VAL A 40 13.10 1.26 -3.97
CA VAL A 40 13.70 1.50 -5.30
C VAL A 40 13.07 2.74 -5.93
N GLN A 41 11.74 2.80 -5.99
CA GLN A 41 11.07 3.84 -6.76
C GLN A 41 11.21 5.23 -6.12
N ILE A 42 11.02 5.33 -4.80
CA ILE A 42 11.24 6.57 -4.04
C ILE A 42 12.69 7.10 -4.15
N PRO A 43 13.75 6.32 -3.89
CA PRO A 43 15.11 6.84 -4.01
C PRO A 43 15.51 7.19 -5.44
N VAL A 44 15.02 6.46 -6.45
CA VAL A 44 15.24 6.84 -7.86
C VAL A 44 14.64 8.21 -8.15
N LEU A 45 13.43 8.48 -7.65
CA LEU A 45 12.78 9.79 -7.75
C LEU A 45 13.60 10.90 -7.06
N VAL A 46 14.15 10.62 -5.87
CA VAL A 46 15.03 11.56 -5.14
C VAL A 46 16.34 11.81 -5.92
N LEU A 47 16.96 10.77 -6.49
CA LEU A 47 18.18 10.91 -7.30
C LEU A 47 17.94 11.74 -8.56
N ILE A 48 16.81 11.52 -9.26
CA ILE A 48 16.43 12.33 -10.41
C ILE A 48 16.22 13.79 -10.01
N ASN A 49 15.63 14.03 -8.83
CA ASN A 49 15.44 15.38 -8.31
C ASN A 49 16.76 16.14 -8.07
N ILE A 50 17.82 15.43 -7.66
CA ILE A 50 19.16 16.01 -7.47
C ILE A 50 19.78 16.42 -8.81
N ILE A 51 19.60 15.61 -9.86
CA ILE A 51 20.19 15.87 -11.20
C ILE A 51 19.39 16.93 -11.95
N TYR A 52 18.07 16.88 -11.84
CA TYR A 52 17.15 17.84 -12.44
C TYR A 52 16.16 18.30 -11.37
N PRO A 53 16.17 19.59 -10.96
CA PRO A 53 15.35 20.08 -9.86
C PRO A 53 13.87 20.11 -10.25
N MET A 54 13.22 18.95 -10.12
CA MET A 54 11.78 18.76 -10.31
C MET A 54 10.93 19.31 -9.13
N GLY A 55 11.56 19.81 -8.06
CA GLY A 55 10.86 20.27 -6.85
C GLY A 55 10.14 19.17 -6.06
N PHE A 56 10.52 17.89 -6.25
CA PHE A 56 10.01 16.76 -5.49
C PHE A 56 10.64 16.71 -4.10
N TYR A 57 9.89 17.14 -3.10
CA TYR A 57 10.24 17.00 -1.70
C TYR A 57 9.46 15.82 -1.10
N MET A 58 10.13 14.98 -0.32
CA MET A 58 9.51 13.86 0.39
C MET A 58 8.73 14.35 1.63
N VAL A 59 7.87 15.34 1.44
CA VAL A 59 7.02 15.93 2.47
C VAL A 59 5.61 15.40 2.25
N PHE A 60 5.24 14.42 3.09
CA PHE A 60 3.88 13.90 3.12
C PHE A 60 3.02 14.79 4.03
N ASN A 61 1.76 14.99 3.67
CA ASN A 61 0.76 15.60 4.54
C ASN A 61 0.51 14.68 5.75
N ASP A 62 0.21 15.25 6.92
CA ASP A 62 -0.03 14.53 8.18
C ASP A 62 -1.07 13.42 8.03
N ILE A 63 -2.12 13.66 7.23
CA ILE A 63 -3.16 12.67 6.91
C ILE A 63 -2.57 11.42 6.23
N HIS A 64 -1.64 11.60 5.28
CA HIS A 64 -1.00 10.48 4.60
C HIS A 64 -0.04 9.73 5.52
N LEU A 65 0.64 10.44 6.42
CA LEU A 65 1.52 9.83 7.41
C LEU A 65 0.76 8.87 8.33
N TRP A 66 -0.37 9.32 8.89
CA TRP A 66 -1.21 8.48 9.75
C TRP A 66 -1.79 7.28 9.01
N ALA A 67 -2.27 7.47 7.78
CA ALA A 67 -2.82 6.38 6.97
C ALA A 67 -1.80 5.27 6.71
N VAL A 68 -0.54 5.60 6.44
CA VAL A 68 0.54 4.62 6.22
C VAL A 68 0.86 3.86 7.51
N ILE A 69 0.95 4.56 8.66
CA ILE A 69 1.24 3.93 9.95
C ILE A 69 0.15 2.90 10.31
N PHE A 70 -1.14 3.26 10.18
CA PHE A 70 -2.24 2.34 10.45
C PHE A 70 -2.27 1.15 9.49
N SER A 71 -2.00 1.38 8.20
CA SER A 71 -1.93 0.32 7.20
C SER A 71 -0.86 -0.74 7.55
N VAL A 72 0.33 -0.30 7.97
CA VAL A 72 1.43 -1.21 8.35
C VAL A 72 1.08 -2.03 9.60
N VAL A 73 0.43 -1.43 10.60
CA VAL A 73 0.01 -2.16 11.81
C VAL A 73 -0.99 -3.26 11.45
N ILE A 74 -1.99 -2.94 10.62
CA ILE A 74 -3.04 -3.88 10.22
C ILE A 74 -2.46 -5.03 9.40
N ILE A 75 -1.56 -4.75 8.45
CA ILE A 75 -0.95 -5.80 7.63
C ILE A 75 -0.15 -6.77 8.50
N ASN A 76 0.61 -6.25 9.47
CA ASN A 76 1.37 -7.09 10.41
C ASN A 76 0.46 -7.95 11.30
N TYR A 77 -0.72 -7.43 11.66
CA TYR A 77 -1.70 -8.19 12.44
C TYR A 77 -2.28 -9.37 11.63
N ILE A 78 -2.61 -9.15 10.36
CA ILE A 78 -3.11 -10.21 9.46
C ILE A 78 -2.05 -11.31 9.24
N PHE A 79 -0.77 -10.93 9.17
CA PHE A 79 0.33 -11.89 9.09
C PHE A 79 0.47 -12.76 10.35
N GLN A 80 0.17 -12.24 11.54
CA GLN A 80 0.23 -13.01 12.79
C GLN A 80 -0.86 -14.07 12.90
N ASP A 81 -2.04 -13.81 12.36
CA ASP A 81 -3.18 -14.75 12.44
C ASP A 81 -3.03 -15.95 11.46
N GLY A 82 -2.10 -15.90 10.50
CA GLY A 82 -1.68 -17.04 9.67
C GLY A 82 -2.76 -17.66 8.75
N LYS A 83 -3.98 -17.13 8.79
CA LYS A 83 -5.12 -17.49 7.95
C LYS A 83 -5.72 -16.22 7.36
N SER A 84 -5.48 -16.00 6.07
CA SER A 84 -6.09 -14.90 5.32
C SER A 84 -7.47 -15.31 4.83
N ASP A 85 -8.52 -15.01 5.60
CA ASP A 85 -9.92 -15.20 5.20
C ASP A 85 -10.43 -13.99 4.39
N TYR A 86 -11.35 -14.21 3.44
CA TYR A 86 -11.92 -13.16 2.56
C TYR A 86 -12.47 -11.95 3.36
N PHE A 87 -12.99 -12.20 4.56
CA PHE A 87 -13.52 -11.16 5.45
C PHE A 87 -12.43 -10.24 6.05
N GLN A 88 -11.20 -10.72 6.23
CA GLN A 88 -10.12 -9.91 6.78
C GLN A 88 -9.68 -8.82 5.79
N GLY A 89 -9.61 -9.13 4.50
CA GLY A 89 -9.26 -8.15 3.45
C GLY A 89 -10.31 -7.03 3.31
N GLN A 90 -11.59 -7.38 3.45
CA GLN A 90 -12.68 -6.40 3.42
C GLN A 90 -12.66 -5.48 4.66
N PHE A 91 -12.27 -6.00 5.83
CA PHE A 91 -12.05 -5.19 7.03
C PHE A 91 -10.91 -4.17 6.87
N VAL A 92 -9.81 -4.51 6.18
CA VAL A 92 -8.73 -3.55 5.91
C VAL A 92 -9.22 -2.40 5.04
N GLN A 93 -9.95 -2.73 3.96
CA GLN A 93 -10.48 -1.72 3.04
C GLN A 93 -11.47 -0.80 3.75
N GLU A 94 -12.39 -1.35 4.54
CA GLU A 94 -13.37 -0.54 5.27
C GLU A 94 -12.73 0.30 6.39
N GLN A 95 -11.73 -0.21 7.12
CA GLN A 95 -11.05 0.58 8.14
C GLN A 95 -10.21 1.73 7.56
N ILE A 96 -9.55 1.53 6.41
CA ILE A 96 -8.86 2.61 5.72
C ILE A 96 -9.85 3.71 5.34
N VAL A 97 -11.02 3.35 4.81
CA VAL A 97 -12.09 4.31 4.47
C VAL A 97 -12.60 5.04 5.70
N PHE A 98 -12.84 4.34 6.82
CA PHE A 98 -13.27 4.95 8.08
C PHE A 98 -12.27 5.94 8.66
N ILE A 99 -10.96 5.66 8.55
CA ILE A 99 -9.90 6.57 9.00
C ILE A 99 -9.89 7.86 8.14
N TYR A 100 -10.07 7.72 6.82
CA TYR A 100 -10.17 8.87 5.93
C TYR A 100 -11.39 9.74 6.22
N GLU A 101 -12.57 9.14 6.49
CA GLU A 101 -13.77 9.88 6.89
C GLU A 101 -13.61 10.55 8.27
N TYR A 102 -13.02 9.86 9.24
CA TYR A 102 -12.80 10.40 10.58
C TYR A 102 -11.83 11.60 10.57
N LEU A 103 -10.75 11.52 9.79
CA LEU A 103 -9.83 12.64 9.59
C LEU A 103 -10.49 13.77 8.79
N ALA A 104 -11.30 13.47 7.77
CA ALA A 104 -12.05 14.49 7.04
C ALA A 104 -13.08 15.23 7.91
N PHE A 105 -13.63 14.58 8.94
CA PHE A 105 -14.53 15.18 9.92
C PHE A 105 -13.82 16.08 10.94
N ILE A 106 -12.55 15.80 11.29
CA ILE A 106 -11.78 16.62 12.24
C ILE A 106 -11.27 17.92 11.60
N TYR A 107 -10.98 17.90 10.29
CA TYR A 107 -10.41 19.03 9.56
C TYR A 107 -11.45 19.88 8.79
N ASN A 108 -12.75 19.66 9.03
CA ASN A 108 -13.88 20.45 8.51
C ASN A 108 -14.61 21.14 9.67
#